data_AF-A0A5N6JB55-F1
#
_entry.id   AF-A0A5N6JB55-F1
#
_cell.length_a   1.000
_cell.length_b   1.000
_cell.length_c   1.000
_cell.angle_alpha   90.00
_cell.angle_beta   90.00
_cell.angle_gamma   90.00
#
_symmetry.space_group_name_H-M   'P 1'
#
loop_
_entity.id
_entity.type
_entity.pdbx_description
1 polymer ?
#
loop_
_entity_poly.entity_id
_entity_poly.type
_entity_poly.pdbx_seq_one_letter_code
_entity_poly.pdbx_strand_id
1 'polypeptide(L)'
;MSVDVSTFVFYHCDLDPTNILVHTSTGSLGIIDWELAGYVPIEWVRTKFRLSAGMDFNYGDEDSIKDWRRRVAQRLGKMGYRDVVVAWWKFQDS
;
A
#
# COMPACT_ATOMS: atom_id res chain seq x y z
N MET A 1 26.74 -6.00 -9.91
CA MET A 1 25.37 -6.56 -9.90
C MET A 1 24.45 -5.49 -10.46
N SER A 2 23.75 -5.74 -11.57
CA SER A 2 22.72 -4.85 -12.08
C SER A 2 21.39 -5.22 -11.44
N VAL A 3 20.67 -4.24 -10.90
CA VAL A 3 19.28 -4.44 -10.46
C VAL A 3 18.40 -4.38 -11.70
N ASP A 4 17.56 -5.40 -11.89
CA ASP A 4 16.50 -5.34 -12.89
C ASP A 4 15.44 -4.34 -12.45
N VAL A 5 15.37 -3.21 -13.16
CA VAL A 5 14.41 -2.14 -12.89
C VAL A 5 13.18 -2.19 -13.82
N SER A 6 13.09 -3.20 -14.70
CA SER A 6 11.97 -3.32 -15.64
C SER A 6 10.62 -3.59 -14.94
N THR A 7 10.66 -4.02 -13.69
CA THR A 7 9.49 -4.28 -12.85
C THR A 7 9.12 -3.12 -11.94
N PHE A 8 9.83 -1.98 -12.03
CA PHE A 8 9.55 -0.83 -11.18
C PHE A 8 8.33 -0.06 -11.71
N VAL A 9 7.48 0.37 -10.79
CA VAL A 9 6.26 1.12 -11.08
C VAL A 9 6.27 2.43 -10.31
N PHE A 10 5.76 3.49 -10.92
CA PHE A 10 5.48 4.73 -10.20
C PHE A 10 4.31 4.50 -9.24
N TYR A 11 4.56 4.65 -7.95
CA TYR A 11 3.61 4.37 -6.89
C TYR A 11 3.62 5.52 -5.87
N HIS A 12 2.44 5.78 -5.28
CA HIS A 12 2.23 6.82 -4.27
C HIS A 12 3.10 6.65 -3.02
N CYS A 13 3.44 5.41 -2.66
CA CYS A 13 4.18 5.03 -1.45
C CYS A 13 3.51 5.34 -0.10
N ASP A 14 2.48 6.18 -0.07
CA ASP A 14 1.68 6.48 1.12
C ASP A 14 0.17 6.52 0.87
N LEU A 15 -0.36 5.44 0.29
CA LEU A 15 -1.77 5.38 -0.08
C LEU A 15 -2.66 4.96 1.11
N ASP A 16 -2.50 5.67 2.23
CA ASP A 16 -3.33 5.50 3.42
C ASP A 16 -4.76 6.07 3.22
N PRO A 17 -5.71 5.79 4.12
CA PRO A 17 -7.08 6.24 3.93
C PRO A 17 -7.26 7.76 3.88
N THR A 18 -6.41 8.53 4.55
CA THR A 18 -6.55 9.99 4.66
C THR A 18 -6.10 10.72 3.39
N ASN A 19 -5.30 10.06 2.56
CA ASN A 19 -4.86 10.54 1.25
C ASN A 19 -5.83 10.22 0.10
N ILE A 20 -7.02 9.66 0.41
CA ILE A 20 -8.07 9.37 -0.56
C ILE A 20 -9.29 10.26 -0.31
N LEU A 21 -9.59 11.13 -1.26
CA LEU A 21 -10.79 11.96 -1.25
C LEU A 21 -11.92 11.25 -1.99
N VAL A 22 -13.07 11.06 -1.34
CA VAL A 22 -14.25 10.43 -1.94
C VAL A 22 -15.36 11.45 -2.08
N HIS A 23 -15.80 11.72 -3.31
CA HIS A 23 -16.98 12.54 -3.55
C HIS A 23 -18.24 11.68 -3.36
N THR A 24 -18.94 11.87 -2.24
CA THR A 24 -19.97 10.93 -1.75
C THR A 24 -21.20 10.79 -2.66
N SER A 25 -21.54 11.81 -3.46
CA SER A 25 -22.70 11.75 -4.36
C SER A 25 -22.40 11.12 -5.72
N THR A 26 -21.14 11.17 -6.18
CA THR A 26 -20.75 10.63 -7.50
C THR A 26 -19.87 9.38 -7.40
N GLY A 27 -19.32 9.09 -6.22
CA GLY A 27 -18.33 8.03 -6.02
C GLY A 27 -16.96 8.33 -6.65
N SER A 28 -16.74 9.55 -7.14
CA SER A 28 -15.45 9.94 -7.74
C SER A 28 -14.35 9.98 -6.67
N LEU A 29 -13.14 9.58 -7.06
CA LEU A 29 -11.97 9.52 -6.18
C LEU A 29 -10.91 10.54 -6.59
N GLY A 30 -10.32 11.20 -5.59
CA GLY A 30 -9.10 11.99 -5.71
C GLY A 30 -7.99 11.38 -4.86
N ILE A 31 -6.76 11.47 -5.32
CA ILE A 31 -5.56 11.03 -4.59
C ILE A 31 -4.66 12.24 -4.40
N ILE A 32 -4.31 12.53 -3.15
CA ILE A 32 -3.50 13.69 -2.75
C ILE A 32 -2.22 13.24 -2.05
N ASP A 33 -1.34 14.20 -1.76
CA ASP A 33 -0.13 14.01 -0.95
C ASP A 33 0.94 13.07 -1.56
N TRP A 34 1.41 13.44 -2.75
CA TRP A 34 2.37 12.67 -3.53
C TRP A 34 3.83 12.82 -3.06
N GLU A 35 4.09 13.32 -1.86
CA GLU A 35 5.45 13.66 -1.41
C GLU A 35 6.40 12.45 -1.30
N LEU A 36 5.85 11.26 -1.05
CA LEU A 36 6.60 10.00 -0.98
C LEU A 36 6.60 9.21 -2.31
N ALA A 37 5.94 9.72 -3.35
CA ALA A 37 5.78 8.99 -4.59
C ALA A 37 7.11 8.72 -5.29
N GLY A 38 7.25 7.53 -5.88
CA GLY A 38 8.47 7.15 -6.55
C GLY A 38 8.36 5.84 -7.32
N TYR A 39 9.43 5.50 -8.04
CA TYR A 39 9.57 4.22 -8.70
C TYR A 39 10.03 3.15 -7.70
N VAL A 40 9.21 2.13 -7.50
CA VAL A 40 9.46 1.03 -6.57
C VAL A 40 9.24 -0.31 -7.26
N PRO A 41 9.85 -1.41 -6.79
CA PRO A 41 9.50 -2.75 -7.26
C PRO A 41 8.00 -2.99 -7.16
N ILE A 42 7.37 -3.59 -8.16
CA ILE A 42 5.92 -3.83 -8.19
C ILE A 42 5.39 -4.58 -6.96
N GLU A 43 6.21 -5.47 -6.36
CA GLU A 43 5.87 -6.16 -5.13
C GLU A 43 5.71 -5.22 -3.92
N TRP A 44 6.35 -4.05 -3.95
CA TRP A 44 6.25 -3.05 -2.88
C TRP A 44 4.83 -2.50 -2.75
N VAL A 45 4.09 -2.39 -3.85
CA VAL A 45 2.71 -1.86 -3.89
C VAL A 45 1.81 -2.63 -2.91
N ARG A 46 1.85 -3.96 -2.93
CA ARG A 46 1.07 -4.77 -1.99
C ARG A 46 1.74 -4.91 -0.62
N THR A 47 3.08 -4.96 -0.59
CA THR A 47 3.86 -5.10 0.64
C THR A 47 3.57 -3.96 1.63
N LYS A 48 3.46 -2.72 1.14
CA LYS A 48 3.18 -1.54 1.98
C LYS A 48 1.90 -1.71 2.81
N PHE A 49 0.79 -2.15 2.20
CA PHE A 49 -0.47 -2.42 2.90
C PHE A 49 -0.41 -3.56 3.92
N ARG A 50 0.56 -4.47 3.80
CA ARG A 50 0.71 -5.56 4.75
C ARG A 50 1.57 -5.20 5.96
N LEU A 51 2.42 -4.18 5.84
CA LEU A 51 3.43 -3.82 6.85
C LEU A 51 3.16 -2.50 7.56
N SER A 52 2.68 -1.48 6.85
CA SER A 52 2.69 -0.11 7.36
C SER A 52 1.46 0.21 8.20
N ALA A 53 1.68 0.63 9.45
CA ALA A 53 0.63 1.13 10.34
C ALA A 53 0.00 2.44 9.82
N GLY A 54 0.71 3.19 8.95
CA GLY A 54 0.13 4.35 8.27
C GLY A 54 -1.11 3.99 7.45
N MET A 55 -1.26 2.71 7.05
CA MET A 55 -2.42 2.23 6.28
C MET A 55 -3.62 1.87 7.17
N ASP A 56 -3.56 2.09 8.48
CA ASP A 56 -4.70 1.89 9.37
C ASP A 56 -5.58 3.16 9.39
N PHE A 57 -6.89 3.00 9.61
CA PHE A 57 -7.73 4.15 9.95
C PHE A 57 -7.32 4.73 11.30
N ASN A 58 -7.46 6.05 11.45
CA ASN A 58 -7.27 6.74 12.72
C ASN A 58 -8.52 6.70 13.63
N TYR A 59 -9.53 5.91 13.27
CA TYR A 59 -10.77 5.72 14.02
C TYR A 59 -11.24 4.26 13.95
N GLY A 60 -11.99 3.84 14.96
CA GLY A 60 -12.56 2.49 15.05
C GLY A 60 -11.94 1.64 16.17
N ASP A 61 -12.46 0.42 16.31
CA ASP A 61 -11.90 -0.65 17.14
C ASP A 61 -10.71 -1.37 16.46
N GLU A 62 -10.04 -2.27 17.18
CA GLU A 62 -8.82 -2.95 16.69
C GLU A 62 -8.97 -3.68 15.35
N ASP A 63 -10.17 -4.16 15.03
CA ASP A 63 -10.45 -4.89 13.79
C ASP A 63 -10.79 -3.93 12.64
N SER A 64 -11.55 -2.88 12.94
CA SER A 64 -11.95 -1.87 11.95
C SER A 64 -10.81 -0.94 11.56
N ILE A 65 -9.88 -0.61 12.47
CA ILE A 65 -8.71 0.23 12.12
C ILE A 65 -7.88 -0.40 10.99
N LYS A 66 -7.82 -1.73 10.91
CA LYS A 66 -7.03 -2.47 9.89
C LYS A 66 -7.81 -2.77 8.61
N ASP A 67 -9.09 -2.40 8.53
CA ASP A 67 -9.97 -2.86 7.45
C ASP A 67 -9.51 -2.34 6.08
N TRP A 68 -9.09 -1.07 5.98
CA TRP A 68 -8.55 -0.50 4.75
C TRP A 68 -7.40 -1.33 4.19
N ARG A 69 -6.31 -1.43 4.94
CA ARG A 69 -5.10 -2.13 4.48
C ARG A 69 -5.36 -3.60 4.21
N ARG A 70 -6.22 -4.26 5.00
CA ARG A 70 -6.60 -5.65 4.80
C ARG A 70 -7.33 -5.84 3.46
N ARG A 71 -8.34 -5.02 3.17
CA ARG A 71 -9.13 -5.13 1.93
C ARG A 71 -8.30 -4.80 0.70
N VAL A 72 -7.49 -3.75 0.76
CA VAL A 72 -6.63 -3.35 -0.38
C VAL A 72 -5.60 -4.44 -0.66
N ALA A 73 -4.90 -4.95 0.36
CA ALA A 73 -3.92 -6.04 0.19
C ALA A 73 -4.55 -7.33 -0.36
N GLN A 74 -5.78 -7.66 0.05
CA GLN A 74 -6.52 -8.81 -0.49
C GLN A 74 -6.91 -8.59 -1.95
N ARG A 75 -7.37 -7.38 -2.32
CA ARG A 75 -7.74 -7.07 -3.71
C ARG A 75 -6.53 -7.08 -4.63
N LEU A 76 -5.41 -6.49 -4.21
CA LEU A 76 -4.15 -6.54 -4.94
C LEU A 76 -3.66 -7.98 -5.15
N GLY A 77 -3.77 -8.82 -4.12
CA GLY A 77 -3.46 -10.25 -4.24
C GLY A 77 -4.33 -10.96 -5.28
N LYS A 78 -5.64 -10.69 -5.32
CA LYS A 78 -6.56 -11.21 -6.35
C LYS A 78 -6.24 -10.71 -7.77
N MET A 79 -5.58 -9.55 -7.88
CA MET A 79 -5.11 -8.99 -9.16
C MET A 79 -3.73 -9.51 -9.59
N GLY A 80 -3.10 -10.40 -8.80
CA GLY A 80 -1.80 -10.99 -9.11
C GLY A 80 -0.59 -10.23 -8.53
N TYR A 81 -0.81 -9.17 -7.75
CA TYR A 81 0.29 -8.48 -7.07
C TYR A 81 0.84 -9.38 -5.96
N ARG A 82 2.12 -9.72 -6.07
CA ARG A 82 2.86 -10.41 -5.01
C ARG A 82 3.28 -9.41 -3.93
N ASP A 83 3.69 -9.92 -2.78
CA ASP A 83 4.30 -9.13 -1.71
C ASP A 83 5.58 -9.83 -1.22
N VAL A 84 6.44 -9.07 -0.56
CA VAL A 84 7.74 -9.55 -0.03
C VAL A 84 7.81 -9.44 1.48
N VAL A 85 6.67 -9.53 2.18
CA VAL A 85 6.58 -9.37 3.64
C VAL A 85 7.50 -10.32 4.40
N VAL A 86 7.60 -11.58 3.96
CA VAL A 86 8.48 -12.57 4.61
C VAL A 86 9.95 -12.20 4.46
N ALA A 87 10.35 -11.74 3.27
CA ALA A 87 11.73 -11.30 3.03
C ALA A 87 12.05 -10.02 3.81
N TRP A 88 11.07 -9.11 3.93
CA TRP A 88 11.20 -7.90 4.74
C TRP A 88 11.49 -8.21 6.21
N TRP A 89 10.71 -9.10 6.84
CA TRP A 89 10.96 -9.47 8.24
C TRP A 89 12.33 -10.13 8.44
N LYS A 90 12.72 -11.04 7.55
CA LYS A 90 14.07 -11.63 7.58
C LYS A 90 15.19 -10.61 7.49
N PHE A 91 14.97 -9.50 6.77
CA PHE A 91 15.92 -8.40 6.67
C PHE A 91 15.92 -7.50 7.92
N GLN A 92 14.79 -7.34 8.61
CA GLN A 92 14.75 -6.59 9.87
C GLN A 92 15.47 -7.34 11.01
N ASP A 93 15.54 -8.67 10.93
CA ASP A 93 16.21 -9.53 11.92
C ASP A 93 17.72 -9.71 11.68
N SER A 94 18.28 -9.13 10.61
CA SER A 94 19.71 -9.23 10.24
C SER A 94 20.51 -8.01 10.66
#